data_AF-K9Q683-F1
#
_entry.id   AF-K9Q683-F1
#
_cell.length_a   1.000
_cell.length_b   1.000
_cell.length_c   1.000
_cell.angle_alpha   90.00
_cell.angle_beta   90.00
_cell.angle_gamma   90.00
#
_symmetry.space_group_name_H-M   'P 1'
#
loop_
_entity.id
_entity.type
_entity.pdbx_description
1 polymer ?
#
loop_
_entity_poly.entity_id
_entity_poly.type
_entity_poly.pdbx_seq_one_letter_code
_entity_poly.pdbx_strand_id
1 'polypeptide(L)'
;MNVLFKDLLGIFKFTEDIYARVRKILVPSQAYAWQTFIYLSVFSGVLSYFAIGYVRDIIAICGWLFLIAGTAWYTTDDPLRVPGTFMPVGAVITGFLVSVFAFGNQQDVITPRTIVLWPTISALITAIPEFIEGSDTDSKAQIPKPEVRQKIIILVASCMILSCWLQFYFVMDKWLQEYPSLRADNFQRSTFVRRTDIIEKVPKNGVVILDKLQPLVEQQIDARPWSQVEKWLLDARLQVGNLGNRVIDKQLAKYEEKALWRVEPRVVNTKSGGYILDLLSIWRGPSSSQKGYYLKKSCRIEPVATSTKKAITSNNPEDKIAVGEIECDRVSKFIAGSPPPQQ
;
A
#
# COMPACT_ATOMS: atom_id res chain seq x y z
N MET A 1 -12.52 61.68 15.50
CA MET A 1 -11.04 61.58 15.64
C MET A 1 -10.60 60.84 16.90
N ASN A 2 -11.29 60.96 18.05
CA ASN A 2 -10.90 60.30 19.31
C ASN A 2 -11.13 58.78 19.41
N VAL A 3 -11.94 58.18 18.53
CA VAL A 3 -12.23 56.73 18.57
C VAL A 3 -11.12 55.92 17.88
N LEU A 4 -10.65 56.37 16.71
CA LEU A 4 -9.56 55.74 15.96
C LEU A 4 -8.24 55.70 16.73
N PHE A 5 -7.93 56.74 17.51
CA PHE A 5 -6.70 56.77 18.33
C PHE A 5 -6.74 55.79 19.50
N LYS A 6 -7.93 55.55 20.06
CA LYS A 6 -8.13 54.64 21.19
C LYS A 6 -8.06 53.17 20.75
N ASP A 7 -8.57 52.86 19.55
CA ASP A 7 -8.43 51.55 18.93
C ASP A 7 -6.98 51.28 18.50
N LEU A 8 -6.27 52.28 17.94
CA LEU A 8 -4.86 52.15 17.58
C LEU A 8 -3.97 51.85 18.80
N LEU A 9 -4.20 52.54 19.93
CA LEU A 9 -3.50 52.30 21.19
C LEU A 9 -3.85 50.95 21.83
N GLY A 10 -5.09 50.47 21.65
CA GLY A 10 -5.52 49.14 22.10
C GLY A 10 -4.81 48.02 21.33
N ILE A 11 -4.66 48.18 20.01
CA ILE A 11 -3.93 47.23 19.15
C ILE A 11 -2.44 47.24 19.51
N PHE A 12 -1.83 48.41 19.76
CA PHE A 12 -0.43 48.50 20.18
C PHE A 12 -0.17 47.79 21.50
N LYS A 13 -1.03 47.97 22.52
CA LYS A 13 -0.93 47.26 23.79
C LYS A 13 -1.11 45.75 23.63
N PHE A 14 -2.05 45.33 22.78
CA PHE A 14 -2.24 43.91 22.49
C PHE A 14 -1.03 43.29 21.79
N THR A 15 -0.42 44.00 20.83
CA THR A 15 0.82 43.55 20.18
C THR A 15 2.02 43.57 21.12
N GLU A 16 2.09 44.52 22.05
CA GLU A 16 3.14 44.59 23.07
C GLU A 16 2.99 43.49 24.12
N ASP A 17 1.77 43.16 24.54
CA ASP A 17 1.47 42.03 25.41
C ASP A 17 1.73 40.68 24.74
N ILE A 18 1.40 40.54 23.44
CA ILE A 18 1.76 39.36 22.65
C ILE A 18 3.28 39.28 22.51
N TYR A 19 3.95 40.38 22.18
CA TYR A 19 5.40 40.42 22.03
C TYR A 19 6.11 40.11 23.36
N ALA A 20 5.63 40.62 24.48
CA ALA A 20 6.16 40.33 25.81
C ALA A 20 5.92 38.86 26.20
N ARG A 21 4.76 38.28 25.87
CA ARG A 21 4.44 36.87 26.10
C ARG A 21 5.28 35.95 25.21
N VAL A 22 5.46 36.30 23.95
CA VAL A 22 6.35 35.60 23.00
C VAL A 22 7.79 35.73 23.47
N ARG A 23 8.26 36.92 23.88
CA ARG A 23 9.61 37.14 24.40
C ARG A 23 9.88 36.33 25.67
N LYS A 24 8.90 36.18 26.57
CA LYS A 24 9.03 35.34 27.76
C LYS A 24 9.07 33.84 27.44
N ILE A 25 8.51 33.43 26.30
CA ILE A 25 8.56 32.06 25.78
C ILE A 25 9.84 31.81 24.95
N LEU A 26 10.37 32.84 24.29
CA LEU A 26 11.48 32.75 23.32
C LEU A 26 12.86 33.10 23.92
N VAL A 27 12.90 33.87 25.01
CA VAL A 27 14.15 34.26 25.67
C VAL A 27 14.34 33.40 26.92
N PRO A 28 15.39 32.55 26.96
CA PRO A 28 15.59 31.63 28.07
C PRO A 28 15.88 32.38 29.37
N SER A 29 15.24 31.96 30.46
CA SER A 29 15.45 32.55 31.79
C SER A 29 16.81 32.19 32.40
N GLN A 30 17.48 31.14 31.88
CA GLN A 30 18.82 30.68 32.31
C GLN A 30 19.58 30.05 31.11
N ALA A 31 20.92 30.08 31.13
CA ALA A 31 21.77 29.52 30.07
C ALA A 31 21.63 27.98 29.90
N TYR A 32 21.23 27.29 30.96
CA TYR A 32 20.88 25.86 30.98
C TYR A 32 19.36 25.71 31.02
N ALA A 33 18.73 25.75 29.85
CA ALA A 33 17.29 25.54 29.71
C ALA A 33 17.01 24.63 28.51
N TRP A 34 15.94 23.85 28.55
CA TRP A 34 15.53 23.00 27.42
C TRP A 34 15.44 23.77 26.07
N GLN A 35 15.13 25.07 26.14
CA GLN A 35 15.07 25.99 25.00
C GLN A 35 16.43 26.15 24.30
N THR A 36 17.56 26.18 25.03
CA THR A 36 18.89 26.34 24.42
C THR A 36 19.28 25.12 23.60
N PHE A 37 18.92 23.91 24.04
CA PHE A 37 19.11 22.68 23.26
C PHE A 37 18.27 22.67 21.97
N ILE A 38 17.02 23.14 22.02
CA ILE A 38 16.18 23.25 20.82
C ILE A 38 16.74 24.29 19.86
N TYR A 39 17.20 25.45 20.35
CA TYR A 39 17.84 26.45 19.49
C TYR A 39 19.15 25.96 18.89
N LEU A 40 19.96 25.22 19.66
CA LEU A 40 21.20 24.63 19.17
C LEU A 40 20.90 23.57 18.10
N SER A 41 19.83 22.80 18.25
CA SER A 41 19.35 21.87 17.23
C SER A 41 18.97 22.58 15.93
N VAL A 42 18.16 23.63 16.00
CA VAL A 42 17.75 24.41 14.82
C VAL A 42 18.97 25.06 14.17
N PHE A 43 19.87 25.64 14.96
CA PHE A 43 21.11 26.23 14.48
C PHE A 43 22.00 25.20 13.78
N SER A 44 22.21 24.03 14.38
CA SER A 44 22.93 22.93 13.74
C SER A 44 22.24 22.45 12.46
N GLY A 45 20.91 22.36 12.44
CA GLY A 45 20.15 22.02 11.23
C GLY A 45 20.39 23.02 10.08
N VAL A 46 20.37 24.31 10.39
CA VAL A 46 20.67 25.38 9.43
C VAL A 46 22.12 25.29 8.93
N LEU A 47 23.08 25.09 9.84
CA LEU A 47 24.49 24.91 9.45
C LEU A 47 24.72 23.65 8.61
N SER A 48 24.00 22.57 8.90
CA SER A 48 24.07 21.34 8.11
C SER A 48 23.60 21.56 6.67
N TYR A 49 22.60 22.43 6.44
CA TYR A 49 22.14 22.78 5.09
C TYR A 49 23.24 23.46 4.25
N PHE A 50 24.08 24.29 4.89
CA PHE A 50 25.19 24.98 4.21
C PHE A 50 26.50 24.16 4.16
N ALA A 51 26.58 23.07 4.93
CA ALA A 51 27.76 22.22 4.98
C ALA A 51 27.79 21.19 3.84
N ILE A 52 28.98 20.79 3.41
CA ILE A 52 29.21 19.84 2.31
C ILE A 52 29.97 18.62 2.83
N GLY A 53 29.62 17.43 2.34
CA GLY A 53 30.31 16.17 2.64
C GLY A 53 30.08 15.68 4.07
N TYR A 54 31.05 14.94 4.62
CA TYR A 54 30.94 14.26 5.93
C TYR A 54 30.64 15.21 7.12
N VAL A 55 31.05 16.48 7.01
CA VAL A 55 30.78 17.50 8.04
C VAL A 55 29.29 17.81 8.14
N ARG A 56 28.54 17.73 7.03
CA ARG A 56 27.09 17.91 7.01
C ARG A 56 26.38 16.88 7.90
N ASP A 57 26.80 15.63 7.80
CA ASP A 57 26.17 14.50 8.50
C ASP A 57 26.45 14.56 10.00
N ILE A 58 27.69 14.91 10.40
CA ILE A 58 28.02 15.12 11.82
C ILE A 58 27.17 16.25 12.41
N ILE A 59 27.09 17.39 11.72
CA ILE A 59 26.30 18.54 12.21
C ILE A 59 24.81 18.17 12.29
N ALA A 60 24.29 17.41 11.32
CA ALA A 60 22.91 16.93 11.35
C ALA A 60 22.66 16.00 12.55
N ILE A 61 23.57 15.07 12.82
CA ILE A 61 23.49 14.16 13.98
C ILE A 61 23.49 14.96 15.28
N CYS A 62 24.41 15.92 15.43
CA CYS A 62 24.43 16.80 16.61
C CYS A 62 23.12 17.58 16.74
N GLY A 63 22.58 18.09 15.63
CA GLY A 63 21.30 18.77 15.60
C GLY A 63 20.15 17.89 16.11
N TRP A 64 20.08 16.64 15.66
CA TRP A 64 19.08 15.68 16.14
C TRP A 64 19.27 15.30 17.61
N LEU A 65 20.51 15.09 18.07
CA LEU A 65 20.80 14.79 19.46
C LEU A 65 20.38 15.94 20.39
N PHE A 66 20.67 17.18 20.02
CA PHE A 66 20.21 18.35 20.78
C PHE A 66 18.69 18.50 20.76
N LEU A 67 18.03 18.11 19.66
CA LEU A 67 16.56 18.10 19.57
C LEU A 67 15.98 17.09 20.56
N ILE A 68 16.48 15.86 20.54
CA ILE A 68 16.03 14.78 21.42
C ILE A 68 16.30 15.14 22.89
N ALA A 69 17.49 15.65 23.21
CA ALA A 69 17.83 16.06 24.57
C ALA A 69 16.97 17.24 25.06
N GLY A 70 16.78 18.27 24.22
CA GLY A 70 15.95 19.43 24.56
C GLY A 70 14.48 19.07 24.75
N THR A 71 13.94 18.21 23.89
CA THR A 71 12.55 17.72 24.02
C THR A 71 12.39 16.79 25.22
N ALA A 72 13.35 15.91 25.50
CA ALA A 72 13.34 15.05 26.69
C ALA A 72 13.38 15.86 27.99
N TRP A 73 14.21 16.91 28.04
CA TRP A 73 14.26 17.82 29.18
C TRP A 73 12.95 18.57 29.34
N TYR A 74 12.46 19.24 28.28
CA TYR A 74 11.18 19.96 28.30
C TYR A 74 10.04 19.13 28.87
N THR A 75 10.05 17.83 28.56
CA THR A 75 9.00 16.91 28.96
C THR A 75 9.12 16.34 30.36
N THR A 76 10.31 16.44 30.96
CA THR A 76 10.56 16.06 32.35
C THR A 76 10.09 17.16 33.30
N ASP A 77 10.20 18.43 32.87
CA ASP A 77 9.83 19.60 33.69
C ASP A 77 8.31 19.80 33.84
N ASP A 78 7.49 19.47 32.82
CA ASP A 78 6.02 19.58 32.86
C ASP A 78 5.32 18.32 32.30
N PRO A 79 5.12 17.26 33.12
CA PRO A 79 4.59 15.98 32.63
C PRO A 79 3.08 16.01 32.44
N LEU A 80 2.63 16.54 31.29
CA LEU A 80 1.28 16.25 30.80
C LEU A 80 1.17 14.75 30.49
N ARG A 81 0.24 14.06 31.15
CA ARG A 81 0.03 12.62 30.96
C ARG A 81 -1.03 12.36 29.90
N VAL A 82 -0.83 11.34 29.08
CA VAL A 82 -1.85 10.90 28.12
C VAL A 82 -3.06 10.37 28.91
N PRO A 83 -4.28 10.86 28.65
CA PRO A 83 -5.46 10.40 29.38
C PRO A 83 -5.65 8.89 29.20
N GLY A 84 -5.72 8.17 30.33
CA GLY A 84 -5.91 6.70 30.36
C GLY A 84 -4.62 5.86 30.43
N THR A 85 -3.42 6.46 30.40
CA THR A 85 -2.15 5.74 30.60
C THR A 85 -1.23 6.46 31.60
N PHE A 86 -0.21 5.75 32.12
CA PHE A 86 0.84 6.33 32.96
C PHE A 86 1.94 7.05 32.15
N MET A 87 1.70 7.27 30.85
CA MET A 87 2.71 7.72 29.91
C MET A 87 2.72 9.25 29.80
N PRO A 88 3.87 9.92 30.00
CA PRO A 88 3.97 11.34 29.73
C PRO A 88 3.88 11.56 28.22
N VAL A 89 3.09 12.55 27.78
CA VAL A 89 2.98 13.00 26.38
C VAL A 89 4.37 13.27 25.80
N GLY A 90 5.28 13.70 26.65
CA GLY A 90 6.65 13.90 26.28
C GLY A 90 7.47 12.66 25.92
N ALA A 91 7.26 11.54 26.60
CA ALA A 91 7.90 10.27 26.21
C ALA A 91 7.39 9.78 24.85
N VAL A 92 6.16 10.14 24.50
CA VAL A 92 5.57 9.87 23.18
C VAL A 92 6.24 10.74 22.10
N ILE A 93 6.41 12.04 22.35
CA ILE A 93 7.05 12.96 21.39
C ILE A 93 8.54 12.63 21.22
N THR A 94 9.25 12.41 22.32
CA THR A 94 10.68 12.04 22.29
C THR A 94 10.89 10.68 21.67
N GLY A 95 10.05 9.69 21.98
CA GLY A 95 10.09 8.39 21.33
C GLY A 95 9.80 8.47 19.83
N PHE A 96 8.93 9.38 19.38
CA PHE A 96 8.73 9.63 17.95
C PHE A 96 10.00 10.18 17.29
N LEU A 97 10.61 11.20 17.90
CA LEU A 97 11.83 11.82 17.40
C LEU A 97 13.00 10.83 17.35
N VAL A 98 13.15 10.00 18.37
CA VAL A 98 14.15 8.91 18.41
C VAL A 98 13.88 7.88 17.30
N SER A 99 12.62 7.48 17.10
CA SER A 99 12.26 6.57 16.00
C SER A 99 12.53 7.17 14.62
N VAL A 100 12.28 8.47 14.43
CA VAL A 100 12.56 9.18 13.17
C VAL A 100 14.06 9.26 12.95
N PHE A 101 14.83 9.59 13.98
CA PHE A 101 16.28 9.66 13.88
C PHE A 101 16.92 8.28 13.59
N ALA A 102 16.47 7.23 14.26
CA ALA A 102 17.05 5.90 14.13
C ALA A 102 16.65 5.17 12.84
N PHE A 103 15.45 5.41 12.30
CA PHE A 103 14.88 4.66 11.16
C PHE A 103 14.44 5.53 9.97
N GLY A 104 14.64 6.84 10.05
CA GLY A 104 14.43 7.76 8.94
C GLY A 104 15.48 7.55 7.85
N ASN A 105 15.09 7.72 6.59
CA ASN A 105 15.99 7.62 5.45
C ASN A 105 16.06 8.99 4.73
N GLN A 106 17.05 9.18 3.85
CA GLN A 106 17.23 10.46 3.13
C GLN A 106 16.09 10.78 2.15
N GLN A 107 15.36 9.78 1.66
CA GLN A 107 14.23 9.97 0.73
C GLN A 107 12.88 10.14 1.46
N ASP A 108 12.68 9.42 2.57
CA ASP A 108 11.47 9.48 3.38
C ASP A 108 11.84 9.60 4.86
N VAL A 109 11.46 10.74 5.45
CA VAL A 109 11.69 11.02 6.88
C VAL A 109 10.81 10.11 7.76
N ILE A 110 9.66 9.69 7.26
CA ILE A 110 8.72 8.83 7.98
C ILE A 110 8.61 7.48 7.26
N THR A 111 9.44 6.52 7.69
CA THR A 111 9.39 5.14 7.20
C THR A 111 8.29 4.37 7.96
N PRO A 112 7.64 3.34 7.36
CA PRO A 112 6.73 2.46 8.10
C PRO A 112 7.33 1.89 9.39
N ARG A 113 8.65 1.60 9.40
CA ARG A 113 9.39 1.14 10.59
C ARG A 113 9.39 2.15 11.73
N THR A 114 9.48 3.45 11.42
CA THR A 114 9.41 4.55 12.39
C THR A 114 8.08 4.54 13.13
N ILE A 115 6.97 4.41 12.40
CA ILE A 115 5.62 4.39 12.96
C ILE A 115 5.39 3.11 13.77
N VAL A 116 5.88 1.97 13.29
CA VAL A 116 5.73 0.67 13.97
C VAL A 116 6.47 0.64 15.31
N LEU A 117 7.71 1.14 15.40
CA LEU A 117 8.53 1.05 16.61
C LEU A 117 8.32 2.21 17.59
N TRP A 118 7.63 3.27 17.16
CA TRP A 118 7.36 4.44 17.97
C TRP A 118 6.68 4.14 19.31
N PRO A 119 5.58 3.36 19.38
CA PRO A 119 4.95 3.03 20.66
C PRO A 119 5.92 2.32 21.63
N THR A 120 6.71 1.37 21.15
CA THR A 120 7.66 0.61 21.98
C THR A 120 8.82 1.47 22.49
N ILE A 121 9.39 2.33 21.66
CA ILE A 121 10.49 3.22 22.06
C ILE A 121 9.99 4.23 23.09
N SER A 122 8.80 4.76 22.88
CA SER A 122 8.19 5.72 23.80
C SER A 122 7.91 5.08 25.18
N ALA A 123 7.46 3.82 25.21
CA ALA A 123 7.29 3.06 26.46
C ALA A 123 8.62 2.81 27.18
N LEU A 124 9.69 2.52 26.42
CA LEU A 124 11.02 2.34 26.98
C LEU A 124 11.55 3.63 27.60
N ILE A 125 11.40 4.77 26.92
CA ILE A 125 11.79 6.08 27.44
C ILE A 125 11.03 6.41 28.73
N THR A 126 9.74 6.08 28.79
CA THR A 126 8.92 6.25 30.00
C THR A 126 9.44 5.41 31.18
N ALA A 127 10.01 4.25 30.91
CA ALA A 127 10.50 3.34 31.94
C ALA A 127 11.88 3.71 32.47
N ILE A 128 12.74 4.38 31.69
CA ILE A 128 14.13 4.70 32.06
C ILE A 128 14.25 5.41 33.42
N PRO A 129 13.48 6.48 33.72
CA PRO A 129 13.62 7.20 34.99
C PRO A 129 13.31 6.33 36.23
N GLU A 130 12.44 5.33 36.11
CA GLU A 130 12.07 4.45 37.23
C GLU A 130 13.18 3.46 37.64
N PHE A 131 14.24 3.34 36.84
CA PHE A 131 15.43 2.54 37.16
C PHE A 131 16.58 3.38 37.74
N ILE A 132 16.42 4.71 37.81
CA ILE A 132 17.44 5.67 38.24
C ILE A 132 16.85 6.57 39.33
N GLU A 133 17.26 6.38 40.57
CA GLU A 133 16.91 7.29 41.68
C GLU A 133 18.12 8.20 41.96
N GLY A 134 17.92 9.52 41.96
CA GLY A 134 18.95 10.51 42.32
C GLY A 134 18.70 11.90 41.74
N SER A 135 18.50 12.88 42.62
CA SER A 135 18.58 14.31 42.29
C SER A 135 20.05 14.73 42.31
N ASP A 136 20.53 15.21 41.16
CA ASP A 136 21.75 15.99 40.89
C ASP A 136 23.16 15.49 41.28
N THR A 137 23.41 14.58 42.24
CA THR A 137 24.82 14.27 42.61
C THR A 137 25.19 12.81 42.93
N ASP A 138 24.26 11.86 43.06
CA ASP A 138 24.59 10.44 43.27
C ASP A 138 23.54 9.53 42.60
N SER A 139 23.75 9.18 41.33
CA SER A 139 22.88 8.26 40.60
C SER A 139 23.22 6.80 40.95
N LYS A 140 22.35 6.11 41.69
CA LYS A 140 22.49 4.66 41.91
C LYS A 140 21.43 3.91 41.12
N ALA A 141 21.88 2.96 40.29
CA ALA A 141 20.98 2.04 39.60
C ALA A 141 20.26 1.17 40.65
N GLN A 142 18.95 1.36 40.79
CA GLN A 142 18.13 0.57 41.70
C GLN A 142 17.12 -0.24 40.91
N ILE A 143 16.84 -1.46 41.37
CA ILE A 143 15.78 -2.26 40.77
C ILE A 143 14.44 -1.77 41.36
N PRO A 144 13.49 -1.27 40.53
CA PRO A 144 12.27 -0.63 41.01
C PRO A 144 11.42 -1.56 41.90
N LYS A 145 10.50 -0.98 42.67
CA LYS A 145 9.55 -1.75 43.50
C LYS A 145 8.68 -2.68 42.64
N PRO A 146 8.24 -3.85 43.16
CA PRO A 146 7.51 -4.85 42.38
C PRO A 146 6.23 -4.32 41.71
N GLU A 147 5.52 -3.37 42.35
CA GLU A 147 4.33 -2.72 41.80
C GLU A 147 4.63 -1.86 40.56
N VAL A 148 5.76 -1.13 40.59
CA VAL A 148 6.21 -0.29 39.46
C VAL A 148 6.68 -1.18 38.31
N ARG A 149 7.36 -2.30 38.61
CA ARG A 149 7.74 -3.29 37.59
C ARG A 149 6.53 -3.83 36.83
N GLN A 150 5.46 -4.19 37.54
CA GLN A 150 4.24 -4.69 36.89
C GLN A 150 3.62 -3.63 35.97
N LYS A 151 3.57 -2.36 36.41
CA LYS A 151 3.07 -1.25 35.57
C LYS A 151 3.91 -1.03 34.31
N ILE A 152 5.24 -1.07 34.44
CA ILE A 152 6.16 -0.95 33.29
C ILE A 152 5.99 -2.12 32.32
N ILE A 153 5.90 -3.36 32.82
CA ILE A 153 5.71 -4.55 31.98
C ILE A 153 4.39 -4.46 31.22
N ILE A 154 3.29 -4.08 31.89
CA ILE A 154 1.98 -3.92 31.25
C ILE A 154 2.04 -2.80 30.19
N LEU A 155 2.70 -1.68 30.49
CA LEU A 155 2.87 -0.57 29.55
C LEU A 155 3.63 -1.03 28.30
N VAL A 156 4.82 -1.61 28.46
CA VAL A 156 5.64 -2.09 27.35
C VAL A 156 4.91 -3.15 26.53
N ALA A 157 4.26 -4.12 27.18
CA ALA A 157 3.48 -5.15 26.50
C ALA A 157 2.32 -4.56 25.69
N SER A 158 1.59 -3.58 26.25
CA SER A 158 0.51 -2.90 25.53
C SER A 158 1.02 -2.14 24.30
N CYS A 159 2.14 -1.43 24.42
CA CYS A 159 2.77 -0.72 23.30
C CYS A 159 3.33 -1.69 22.26
N MET A 160 3.84 -2.85 22.66
CA MET A 160 4.29 -3.89 21.73
C MET A 160 3.13 -4.51 20.95
N ILE A 161 1.98 -4.73 21.59
CA ILE A 161 0.76 -5.17 20.90
C ILE A 161 0.34 -4.11 19.87
N LEU A 162 0.33 -2.83 20.23
CA LEU A 162 0.03 -1.74 19.29
C LEU A 162 1.00 -1.72 18.11
N SER A 163 2.30 -1.87 18.36
CA SER A 163 3.32 -1.99 17.31
C SER A 163 3.06 -3.18 16.38
N CYS A 164 2.66 -4.32 16.92
CA CYS A 164 2.30 -5.50 16.12
C CYS A 164 1.09 -5.22 15.21
N TRP A 165 0.06 -4.54 15.71
CA TRP A 165 -1.09 -4.12 14.90
C TRP A 165 -0.72 -3.13 13.80
N LEU A 166 0.14 -2.16 14.09
CA LEU A 166 0.65 -1.22 13.08
C LEU A 166 1.47 -1.94 12.01
N GLN A 167 2.33 -2.88 12.41
CA GLN A 167 3.10 -3.68 11.47
C GLN A 167 2.19 -4.51 10.57
N PHE A 168 1.19 -5.16 11.16
CA PHE A 168 0.19 -5.92 10.42
C PHE A 168 -0.54 -5.04 9.40
N TYR A 169 -0.93 -3.82 9.78
CA TYR A 169 -1.56 -2.87 8.86
C TYR A 169 -0.67 -2.56 7.64
N PHE A 170 0.59 -2.19 7.84
CA PHE A 170 1.50 -1.87 6.72
C PHE A 170 1.78 -3.07 5.82
N VAL A 171 1.91 -4.27 6.41
CA VAL A 171 2.09 -5.51 5.63
C VAL A 171 0.85 -5.79 4.77
N MET A 172 -0.34 -5.65 5.35
CA MET A 172 -1.60 -5.86 4.64
C MET A 172 -1.82 -4.82 3.54
N ASP A 173 -1.52 -3.54 3.80
CA ASP A 173 -1.62 -2.49 2.79
C ASP A 173 -0.69 -2.76 1.61
N LYS A 174 0.59 -3.10 1.89
CA LYS A 174 1.55 -3.49 0.85
C LYS A 174 1.07 -4.68 0.03
N TRP A 175 0.57 -5.73 0.68
CA TRP A 175 0.01 -6.90 -0.01
C TRP A 175 -1.17 -6.52 -0.91
N LEU A 176 -2.06 -5.64 -0.47
CA LEU A 176 -3.21 -5.20 -1.27
C LEU A 176 -2.82 -4.27 -2.43
N GLN A 177 -1.66 -3.62 -2.37
CA GLN A 177 -1.10 -2.83 -3.48
C GLN A 177 -0.44 -3.74 -4.53
N GLU A 178 0.27 -4.78 -4.10
CA GLU A 178 0.96 -5.74 -4.98
C GLU A 178 0.00 -6.75 -5.63
N TYR A 179 -1.07 -7.13 -4.91
CA TYR A 179 -2.08 -8.12 -5.32
C TYR A 179 -3.50 -7.54 -5.28
N PRO A 180 -3.83 -6.58 -6.16
CA PRO A 180 -5.16 -5.94 -6.19
C PRO A 180 -6.30 -6.94 -6.41
N SER A 181 -6.04 -8.10 -7.03
CA SER A 181 -7.06 -9.12 -7.26
C SER A 181 -7.59 -9.75 -5.96
N LEU A 182 -6.84 -9.67 -4.85
CA LEU A 182 -7.32 -10.08 -3.52
C LEU A 182 -8.47 -9.21 -3.00
N ARG A 183 -8.62 -7.98 -3.51
CA ARG A 183 -9.75 -7.10 -3.15
C ARG A 183 -11.09 -7.65 -3.60
N ALA A 184 -11.10 -8.46 -4.65
CA ALA A 184 -12.32 -9.10 -5.16
C ALA A 184 -12.72 -10.36 -4.41
N ASP A 185 -11.86 -10.87 -3.53
CA ASP A 185 -12.08 -12.12 -2.81
C ASP A 185 -13.16 -12.00 -1.73
N ASN A 186 -13.58 -13.07 -1.05
CA ASN A 186 -14.55 -12.97 0.06
C ASN A 186 -13.87 -13.10 1.44
N PHE A 187 -13.66 -11.97 2.12
CA PHE A 187 -13.15 -11.96 3.51
C PHE A 187 -14.25 -11.87 4.58
N GLN A 188 -15.52 -12.08 4.27
CA GLN A 188 -16.62 -11.97 5.23
C GLN A 188 -16.51 -12.91 6.45
N ARG A 189 -15.76 -14.02 6.31
CA ARG A 189 -15.52 -14.98 7.41
C ARG A 189 -14.20 -14.74 8.14
N SER A 190 -13.45 -13.70 7.80
CA SER A 190 -12.20 -13.37 8.49
C SER A 190 -12.48 -12.65 9.80
N THR A 191 -11.89 -13.13 10.89
CA THR A 191 -11.89 -12.45 12.20
C THR A 191 -10.94 -11.24 12.24
N PHE A 192 -10.03 -11.14 11.27
CA PHE A 192 -8.94 -10.15 11.26
C PHE A 192 -9.13 -9.04 10.22
N VAL A 193 -9.87 -9.29 9.14
CA VAL A 193 -10.03 -8.34 8.02
C VAL A 193 -11.51 -8.06 7.81
N ARG A 194 -11.96 -6.86 8.20
CA ARG A 194 -13.32 -6.39 7.94
C ARG A 194 -13.26 -5.27 6.90
N ARG A 195 -13.98 -5.45 5.78
CA ARG A 195 -14.04 -4.45 4.71
C ARG A 195 -14.99 -3.33 5.09
N THR A 196 -14.52 -2.09 4.96
CA THR A 196 -15.32 -0.86 5.08
C THR A 196 -15.79 -0.34 3.71
N ASP A 197 -15.14 -0.75 2.63
CA ASP A 197 -15.36 -0.23 1.27
C ASP A 197 -16.34 -1.07 0.43
N ILE A 198 -16.76 -0.49 -0.70
CA ILE A 198 -17.67 -1.09 -1.68
C ILE A 198 -17.05 -2.37 -2.26
N ILE A 199 -17.82 -3.46 -2.23
CA ILE A 199 -17.39 -4.79 -2.68
C ILE A 199 -17.24 -4.81 -4.21
N GLU A 200 -16.00 -4.82 -4.71
CA GLU A 200 -15.73 -5.19 -6.10
C GLU A 200 -15.91 -6.70 -6.23
N LYS A 201 -17.00 -7.16 -6.85
CA LYS A 201 -17.31 -8.60 -6.98
C LYS A 201 -16.45 -9.32 -8.02
N VAL A 202 -15.72 -8.59 -8.86
CA VAL A 202 -14.99 -9.13 -10.01
C VAL A 202 -13.58 -8.54 -10.02
N PRO A 203 -12.51 -9.35 -10.11
CA PRO A 203 -11.15 -8.86 -10.13
C PRO A 203 -10.83 -8.14 -11.44
N LYS A 204 -10.47 -6.85 -11.34
CA LYS A 204 -10.20 -5.98 -12.49
C LYS A 204 -9.11 -6.53 -13.42
N ASN A 205 -8.00 -7.00 -12.86
CA ASN A 205 -6.86 -7.48 -13.66
C ASN A 205 -7.22 -8.73 -14.46
N GLY A 206 -8.02 -9.63 -13.88
CA GLY A 206 -8.53 -10.79 -14.60
C GLY A 206 -9.42 -10.43 -15.79
N VAL A 207 -10.23 -9.38 -15.66
CA VAL A 207 -11.07 -8.84 -16.76
C VAL A 207 -10.19 -8.18 -17.82
N VAL A 208 -9.22 -7.36 -17.41
CA VAL A 208 -8.26 -6.71 -18.33
C VAL A 208 -7.52 -7.74 -19.19
N ILE A 209 -7.13 -8.88 -18.61
CA ILE A 209 -6.49 -9.98 -19.37
C ILE A 209 -7.43 -10.46 -20.48
N LEU A 210 -8.69 -10.76 -20.17
CA LEU A 210 -9.65 -11.28 -21.16
C LEU A 210 -10.03 -10.23 -22.21
N ASP A 211 -10.20 -8.98 -21.82
CA ASP A 211 -10.56 -7.88 -22.73
C ASP A 211 -9.43 -7.52 -23.70
N LYS A 212 -8.17 -7.70 -23.28
CA LYS A 212 -7.01 -7.51 -24.17
C LYS A 212 -6.66 -8.75 -24.98
N LEU A 213 -7.03 -9.94 -24.50
CA LEU A 213 -6.84 -11.19 -25.22
C LEU A 213 -7.85 -11.36 -26.36
N GLN A 214 -9.11 -11.01 -26.14
CA GLN A 214 -10.18 -11.13 -27.13
C GLN A 214 -9.80 -10.59 -28.52
N PRO A 215 -9.40 -9.31 -28.69
CA PRO A 215 -9.10 -8.78 -30.03
C PRO A 215 -7.92 -9.48 -30.70
N LEU A 216 -6.98 -10.03 -29.92
CA LEU A 216 -5.85 -10.78 -30.47
C LEU A 216 -6.27 -12.16 -30.99
N VAL A 217 -7.26 -12.78 -30.33
CA VAL A 217 -7.86 -14.04 -30.78
C VAL A 217 -8.74 -13.79 -32.01
N GLU A 218 -9.54 -12.72 -32.00
CA GLU A 218 -10.35 -12.30 -33.16
C GLU A 218 -9.49 -12.09 -34.39
N GLN A 219 -8.35 -11.38 -34.27
CA GLN A 219 -7.43 -11.17 -35.38
C GLN A 219 -6.82 -12.46 -35.97
N GLN A 220 -6.76 -13.54 -35.18
CA GLN A 220 -6.21 -14.82 -35.65
C GLN A 220 -7.25 -15.71 -36.34
N ILE A 221 -8.54 -15.45 -36.13
CA ILE A 221 -9.65 -16.30 -36.57
C ILE A 221 -10.49 -15.62 -37.63
N ASP A 222 -10.77 -14.33 -37.46
CA ASP A 222 -11.68 -13.57 -38.32
C ASP A 222 -11.17 -13.50 -39.77
N ALA A 223 -12.09 -13.70 -40.71
CA ALA A 223 -11.86 -13.75 -42.16
C ALA A 223 -10.79 -14.77 -42.63
N ARG A 224 -10.44 -15.77 -41.81
CA ARG A 224 -9.52 -16.86 -42.17
C ARG A 224 -10.29 -18.02 -42.81
N PRO A 225 -9.66 -18.80 -43.72
CA PRO A 225 -10.29 -20.00 -44.27
C PRO A 225 -10.66 -21.00 -43.16
N TRP A 226 -11.85 -21.60 -43.24
CA TRP A 226 -12.39 -22.47 -42.20
C TRP A 226 -11.44 -23.61 -41.79
N SER A 227 -10.77 -24.24 -42.76
CA SER A 227 -9.79 -25.31 -42.49
C SER A 227 -8.60 -24.84 -41.64
N GLN A 228 -8.18 -23.58 -41.77
CA GLN A 228 -7.14 -23.00 -40.92
C GLN A 228 -7.66 -22.71 -39.52
N VAL A 229 -8.92 -22.28 -39.40
CA VAL A 229 -9.59 -22.00 -38.12
C VAL A 229 -9.76 -23.30 -37.32
N GLU A 230 -10.20 -24.39 -37.95
CA GLU A 230 -10.30 -25.70 -37.31
C GLU A 230 -8.94 -26.18 -36.79
N LYS A 231 -7.90 -26.07 -37.62
CA LYS A 231 -6.53 -26.40 -37.19
C LYS A 231 -6.07 -25.53 -36.02
N TRP A 232 -6.36 -24.23 -36.08
CA TRP A 232 -6.04 -23.30 -34.99
C TRP A 232 -6.77 -23.67 -33.69
N LEU A 233 -8.04 -24.09 -33.78
CA LEU A 233 -8.84 -24.51 -32.64
C LEU A 233 -8.33 -25.80 -31.99
N LEU A 234 -7.81 -26.75 -32.78
CA LEU A 234 -7.12 -27.93 -32.26
C LEU A 234 -5.86 -27.55 -31.48
N ASP A 235 -5.11 -26.56 -31.96
CA ASP A 235 -3.90 -26.04 -31.32
C ASP A 235 -4.17 -24.88 -30.33
N ALA A 236 -5.44 -24.61 -30.00
CA ALA A 236 -5.84 -23.43 -29.23
C ALA A 236 -5.10 -23.31 -27.90
N ARG A 237 -4.80 -24.44 -27.25
CA ARG A 237 -4.04 -24.48 -25.99
C ARG A 237 -2.70 -23.75 -26.09
N LEU A 238 -1.94 -24.00 -27.15
CA LEU A 238 -0.64 -23.38 -27.37
C LEU A 238 -0.81 -21.93 -27.85
N GLN A 239 -1.73 -21.70 -28.80
CA GLN A 239 -1.96 -20.38 -29.39
C GLN A 239 -2.46 -19.37 -28.34
N VAL A 240 -3.57 -19.70 -27.67
CA VAL A 240 -4.19 -18.86 -26.64
C VAL A 240 -3.31 -18.76 -25.40
N GLY A 241 -2.60 -19.83 -25.03
CA GLY A 241 -1.64 -19.80 -23.92
C GLY A 241 -0.51 -18.80 -24.16
N ASN A 242 0.10 -18.82 -25.35
CA ASN A 242 1.17 -17.90 -25.73
C ASN A 242 0.67 -16.46 -25.87
N LEU A 243 -0.53 -16.26 -26.41
CA LEU A 243 -1.18 -14.94 -26.46
C LEU A 243 -1.46 -14.41 -25.05
N GLY A 244 -2.04 -15.25 -24.19
CA GLY A 244 -2.37 -14.92 -22.81
C GLY A 244 -1.15 -14.50 -22.01
N ASN A 245 -0.04 -15.24 -22.11
CA ASN A 245 1.22 -14.89 -21.44
C ASN A 245 1.73 -13.52 -21.90
N ARG A 246 1.71 -13.22 -23.21
CA ARG A 246 2.09 -11.90 -23.72
C ARG A 246 1.21 -10.77 -23.19
N VAL A 247 -0.10 -11.01 -23.06
CA VAL A 247 -1.03 -10.02 -22.49
C VAL A 247 -0.73 -9.81 -21.00
N ILE A 248 -0.53 -10.89 -20.24
CA ILE A 248 -0.20 -10.84 -18.81
C ILE A 248 1.10 -10.06 -18.61
N ASP A 249 2.17 -10.41 -19.32
CA ASP A 249 3.48 -9.77 -19.18
C ASP A 249 3.43 -8.28 -19.51
N LYS A 250 2.63 -7.89 -20.51
CA LYS A 250 2.51 -6.49 -20.93
C LYS A 250 1.59 -5.67 -20.00
N GLN A 251 0.44 -6.21 -19.61
CA GLN A 251 -0.58 -5.45 -18.88
C GLN A 251 -0.37 -5.47 -17.37
N LEU A 252 0.17 -6.56 -16.83
CA LEU A 252 0.41 -6.74 -15.40
C LEU A 252 1.90 -6.58 -15.05
N ALA A 253 2.72 -5.97 -15.93
CA ALA A 253 4.16 -5.78 -15.70
C ALA A 253 4.47 -5.12 -14.34
N LYS A 254 3.59 -4.22 -13.89
CA LYS A 254 3.70 -3.48 -12.63
C LYS A 254 3.37 -4.31 -11.38
N TYR A 255 2.62 -5.40 -11.52
CA TYR A 255 2.11 -6.17 -10.38
C TYR A 255 2.78 -7.54 -10.30
N GLU A 256 3.17 -7.95 -9.08
CA GLU A 256 3.73 -9.27 -8.81
C GLU A 256 2.69 -10.39 -9.04
N GLU A 257 1.40 -10.07 -8.99
CA GLU A 257 0.33 -11.04 -9.24
C GLU A 257 0.31 -11.61 -10.67
N LYS A 258 1.08 -11.05 -11.61
CA LYS A 258 1.17 -11.56 -12.99
C LYS A 258 1.53 -13.05 -13.05
N ALA A 259 2.40 -13.51 -12.15
CA ALA A 259 2.84 -14.90 -12.07
C ALA A 259 1.74 -15.86 -11.56
N LEU A 260 0.68 -15.30 -10.94
CA LEU A 260 -0.43 -16.06 -10.37
C LEU A 260 -1.61 -16.18 -11.33
N TRP A 261 -1.59 -15.45 -12.44
CA TRP A 261 -2.60 -15.55 -13.48
C TRP A 261 -2.19 -16.54 -14.57
N ARG A 262 -3.14 -17.34 -15.04
CA ARG A 262 -2.97 -18.19 -16.22
C ARG A 262 -4.16 -18.09 -17.14
N VAL A 263 -3.89 -18.01 -18.44
CA VAL A 263 -4.92 -18.13 -19.46
C VAL A 263 -4.99 -19.56 -19.98
N GLU A 264 -6.19 -20.10 -20.07
CA GLU A 264 -6.44 -21.40 -20.71
C GLU A 264 -7.70 -21.34 -21.59
N PRO A 265 -7.68 -21.94 -22.79
CA PRO A 265 -8.88 -22.13 -23.58
C PRO A 265 -9.64 -23.41 -23.18
N ARG A 266 -10.95 -23.44 -23.44
CA ARG A 266 -11.75 -24.66 -23.59
C ARG A 266 -12.51 -24.59 -24.90
N VAL A 267 -12.41 -25.62 -25.72
CA VAL A 267 -13.06 -25.68 -27.03
C VAL A 267 -14.13 -26.76 -26.97
N VAL A 268 -15.35 -26.40 -27.34
CA VAL A 268 -16.50 -27.33 -27.40
C VAL A 268 -17.11 -27.27 -28.78
N ASN A 269 -17.28 -28.43 -29.42
CA ASN A 269 -17.94 -28.52 -30.72
C ASN A 269 -19.46 -28.35 -30.57
N THR A 270 -20.07 -27.54 -31.44
CA THR A 270 -21.51 -27.33 -31.48
C THR A 270 -22.16 -28.22 -32.54
N LYS A 271 -23.40 -28.66 -32.28
CA LYS A 271 -24.14 -29.54 -33.21
C LYS A 271 -24.41 -28.93 -34.58
N SER A 272 -24.30 -27.61 -34.71
CA SER A 272 -24.50 -26.83 -35.94
C SER A 272 -23.25 -26.73 -36.83
N GLY A 273 -22.14 -27.39 -36.48
CA GLY A 273 -20.90 -27.35 -37.26
C GLY A 273 -19.99 -26.15 -36.95
N GLY A 274 -20.23 -25.45 -35.84
CA GLY A 274 -19.34 -24.42 -35.29
C GLY A 274 -18.67 -24.84 -33.98
N TYR A 275 -17.88 -23.95 -33.39
CA TYR A 275 -17.19 -24.19 -32.13
C TYR A 275 -17.48 -23.08 -31.10
N ILE A 276 -17.49 -23.44 -29.83
CA ILE A 276 -17.46 -22.49 -28.71
C ILE A 276 -16.07 -22.52 -28.11
N LEU A 277 -15.39 -21.38 -28.14
CA LEU A 277 -14.11 -21.14 -27.50
C LEU A 277 -14.34 -20.35 -26.20
N ASP A 278 -14.21 -21.02 -25.06
CA ASP A 278 -14.19 -20.36 -23.76
C ASP A 278 -12.77 -19.93 -23.41
N LEU A 279 -12.54 -18.63 -23.31
CA LEU A 279 -11.32 -18.04 -22.80
C LEU A 279 -11.42 -17.95 -21.27
N LEU A 280 -10.56 -18.70 -20.57
CA LEU A 280 -10.48 -18.69 -19.11
C LEU A 280 -9.28 -17.88 -18.64
N SER A 281 -9.50 -16.98 -17.69
CA SER A 281 -8.43 -16.35 -16.89
C SER A 281 -8.51 -16.91 -15.48
N ILE A 282 -7.54 -17.73 -15.11
CA ILE A 282 -7.54 -18.56 -13.91
C ILE A 282 -6.60 -17.93 -12.88
N TRP A 283 -7.11 -17.74 -11.67
CA TRP A 283 -6.31 -17.31 -10.52
C TRP A 283 -5.71 -18.52 -9.80
N ARG A 284 -4.39 -18.53 -9.65
CA ARG A 284 -3.62 -19.56 -8.89
C ARG A 284 -3.05 -19.06 -7.58
N GLY A 285 -3.27 -17.78 -7.28
CA GLY A 285 -2.80 -17.17 -6.05
C GLY A 285 -3.59 -17.62 -4.82
N PRO A 286 -3.20 -17.10 -3.64
CA PRO A 286 -3.99 -17.29 -2.44
C PRO A 286 -5.41 -16.76 -2.67
N SER A 287 -6.40 -17.50 -2.17
CA SER A 287 -7.78 -17.05 -2.17
C SER A 287 -8.53 -17.56 -0.95
N SER A 288 -9.64 -16.91 -0.60
CA SER A 288 -10.51 -17.25 0.52
C SER A 288 -11.13 -18.64 0.39
N SER A 289 -11.21 -19.16 -0.84
CA SER A 289 -11.70 -20.49 -1.14
C SER A 289 -10.55 -21.42 -1.51
N GLN A 290 -10.55 -22.65 -1.00
CA GLN A 290 -9.53 -23.65 -1.37
C GLN A 290 -9.54 -24.01 -2.86
N LYS A 291 -10.64 -23.71 -3.58
CA LYS A 291 -10.83 -24.07 -4.98
C LYS A 291 -10.43 -22.97 -5.98
N GLY A 292 -10.03 -21.79 -5.48
CA GLY A 292 -9.70 -20.65 -6.34
C GLY A 292 -10.91 -20.06 -7.05
N TYR A 293 -10.65 -19.30 -8.10
CA TYR A 293 -11.67 -18.74 -8.97
C TYR A 293 -11.12 -18.54 -10.39
N TYR A 294 -12.03 -18.36 -11.34
CA TYR A 294 -11.67 -18.03 -12.71
C TYR A 294 -12.71 -17.12 -13.34
N LEU A 295 -12.28 -16.39 -14.36
CA LEU A 295 -13.14 -15.61 -15.23
C LEU A 295 -13.28 -16.34 -16.55
N LYS A 296 -14.49 -16.35 -17.09
CA LYS A 296 -14.81 -16.98 -18.37
C LYS A 296 -15.39 -15.94 -19.33
N LYS A 297 -14.87 -15.92 -20.55
CA LYS A 297 -15.44 -15.19 -21.69
C LYS A 297 -15.64 -16.18 -22.85
N SER A 298 -16.88 -16.37 -23.27
CA SER A 298 -17.22 -17.34 -24.32
C SER A 298 -17.24 -16.65 -25.69
N CYS A 299 -16.69 -17.31 -26.69
CA CYS A 299 -16.70 -16.87 -28.08
C CYS A 299 -17.28 -17.97 -28.97
N ARG A 300 -18.26 -17.62 -29.79
CA ARG A 300 -18.87 -18.51 -30.78
C ARG A 300 -18.16 -18.32 -32.11
N ILE A 301 -17.77 -19.42 -32.74
CA ILE A 301 -17.01 -19.44 -33.99
C ILE A 301 -17.78 -20.28 -35.00
N GLU A 302 -18.18 -19.67 -36.12
CA GLU A 302 -19.03 -20.32 -37.13
C GLU A 302 -18.47 -20.14 -38.55
N PRO A 303 -18.67 -21.14 -39.44
CA PRO A 303 -18.31 -21.01 -40.83
C PRO A 303 -19.34 -20.15 -41.58
N VAL A 304 -18.87 -19.09 -42.24
CA VAL A 304 -19.69 -18.23 -43.09
C VAL A 304 -19.22 -18.31 -44.53
N ALA A 305 -20.14 -18.57 -45.45
CA ALA A 305 -19.81 -18.64 -46.87
C ALA A 305 -19.56 -17.24 -47.42
N THR A 306 -18.32 -16.95 -47.85
CA THR A 306 -18.02 -15.69 -48.53
C THR A 306 -18.17 -15.86 -50.03
N SER A 307 -19.16 -15.22 -50.64
CA SER A 307 -19.23 -15.09 -52.10
C SER A 307 -18.26 -13.99 -52.55
N THR A 308 -17.10 -14.39 -53.07
CA THR A 308 -16.17 -13.48 -53.72
C THR A 308 -16.87 -12.83 -54.93
N LYS A 309 -17.05 -11.50 -54.90
CA LYS A 309 -17.62 -10.70 -56.02
C LYS A 309 -16.82 -10.74 -57.33
N LYS A 310 -15.82 -11.64 -57.45
CA LYS A 310 -15.01 -11.88 -58.66
C LYS A 310 -15.46 -13.10 -59.47
N ALA A 311 -16.56 -13.76 -59.12
CA ALA A 311 -17.15 -14.86 -59.90
C ALA A 311 -18.41 -14.38 -60.66
N ILE A 312 -18.26 -13.47 -61.63
CA ILE A 312 -19.33 -13.17 -62.60
C ILE A 312 -19.19 -14.03 -63.87
N THR A 313 -18.12 -14.83 -64.01
CA THR A 313 -17.90 -15.68 -65.20
C THR A 313 -17.31 -17.05 -64.88
N SER A 314 -17.81 -17.73 -63.84
CA SER A 314 -17.55 -19.17 -63.68
C SER A 314 -18.76 -19.85 -63.04
N ASN A 315 -19.43 -20.70 -63.82
CA ASN A 315 -20.59 -21.52 -63.39
C ASN A 315 -20.15 -22.78 -62.62
N ASN A 316 -19.10 -22.70 -61.78
CA ASN A 316 -18.70 -23.81 -60.93
C ASN A 316 -19.19 -23.60 -59.49
N PRO A 317 -20.04 -24.49 -58.94
CA PRO A 317 -20.57 -24.38 -57.57
C PRO A 317 -19.54 -24.71 -56.46
N GLU A 318 -18.28 -25.01 -56.81
CA GLU A 318 -17.29 -25.59 -55.89
C GLU A 318 -16.40 -24.59 -55.13
N ASP A 319 -16.39 -23.29 -55.47
CA ASP A 319 -15.50 -22.30 -54.81
C ASP A 319 -16.21 -21.44 -53.76
N LYS A 320 -17.11 -22.04 -52.95
CA LYS A 320 -17.59 -21.37 -51.73
C LYS A 320 -16.55 -21.55 -50.62
N ILE A 321 -15.58 -20.66 -50.58
CA ILE A 321 -14.62 -20.60 -49.46
C ILE A 321 -15.39 -20.17 -48.21
N ALA A 322 -15.59 -21.11 -47.29
CA ALA A 322 -16.08 -20.81 -45.95
C ALA A 322 -14.97 -20.13 -45.14
N VAL A 323 -15.28 -18.99 -44.53
CA VAL A 323 -14.39 -18.27 -43.61
C VAL A 323 -14.93 -18.37 -42.19
N GLY A 324 -14.05 -18.31 -41.19
CA GLY A 324 -14.49 -18.24 -39.79
C GLY A 324 -14.94 -16.82 -39.42
N GLU A 325 -16.11 -16.72 -38.81
CA GLU A 325 -16.56 -15.54 -38.08
C GLU A 325 -16.56 -15.85 -36.58
N ILE A 326 -16.17 -14.89 -35.75
CA ILE A 326 -16.08 -15.03 -34.30
C ILE A 326 -16.89 -13.94 -33.60
N GLU A 327 -17.79 -14.34 -32.71
CA GLU A 327 -18.58 -13.45 -31.87
C GLU A 327 -18.37 -13.79 -30.39
N CYS A 328 -17.84 -12.84 -29.61
CA CYS A 328 -17.56 -13.03 -28.19
C CYS A 328 -18.58 -12.32 -27.28
N ASP A 329 -18.85 -12.92 -26.12
CA ASP A 329 -19.65 -12.32 -25.05
C ASP A 329 -19.09 -10.95 -24.63
N ARG A 330 -19.98 -9.96 -24.44
CA ARG A 330 -19.57 -8.60 -24.05
C ARG A 330 -18.96 -8.52 -22.64
N VAL A 331 -19.36 -9.43 -21.75
CA VAL A 331 -19.00 -9.38 -20.32
C VAL A 331 -18.36 -10.68 -19.87
N SER A 332 -17.23 -10.59 -19.16
CA SER A 332 -16.60 -11.73 -18.51
C SER A 332 -17.39 -12.17 -17.28
N LYS A 333 -17.67 -13.47 -17.15
CA LYS A 333 -18.38 -14.06 -16.02
C LYS A 333 -17.39 -14.52 -14.96
N PHE A 334 -17.58 -14.08 -13.71
CA PHE A 334 -16.82 -14.56 -12.56
C PHE A 334 -17.42 -15.87 -12.03
N ILE A 335 -16.58 -16.88 -11.85
CA ILE A 335 -16.98 -18.18 -11.32
C ILE A 335 -16.02 -18.55 -10.18
N ALA A 336 -16.58 -18.70 -8.98
CA ALA A 336 -15.85 -19.23 -7.83
C ALA A 336 -15.74 -20.75 -7.95
N GLY A 337 -14.53 -21.29 -7.77
CA GLY A 337 -14.25 -22.71 -7.89
C GLY A 337 -13.20 -23.05 -8.94
N SER A 338 -12.94 -24.34 -9.09
CA SER A 338 -11.97 -24.86 -10.06
C SER A 338 -12.51 -24.73 -11.50
N PRO A 339 -11.63 -24.42 -12.47
CA PRO A 339 -12.02 -24.42 -13.87
C PRO A 339 -12.52 -25.80 -14.32
N PRO A 340 -13.40 -25.88 -15.34
CA PRO A 340 -13.85 -27.15 -15.88
C PRO A 340 -12.65 -27.99 -16.39
N PRO A 341 -12.75 -29.33 -16.30
CA PRO A 341 -11.69 -30.22 -16.75
C PRO A 341 -11.37 -30.00 -18.23
N GLN A 342 -10.13 -30.30 -18.61
CA GLN A 342 -9.71 -30.27 -20.01
C GLN A 342 -10.39 -31.44 -20.73
N GLN A 343 -10.99 -31.17 -21.90
CA GLN A 343 -11.54 -32.19 -22.79
C GLN A 343 -10.49 -32.65 -23.79
#